data_AF-A0A2P7SLY0-F1
#
_entry.id   AF-A0A2P7SLY0-F1
#
_cell.length_a   1.000
_cell.length_b   1.000
_cell.length_c   1.000
_cell.angle_alpha   90.00
_cell.angle_beta   90.00
_cell.angle_gamma   90.00
#
_symmetry.space_group_name_H-M   'P 1'
#
loop_
_entity.id
_entity.type
_entity.pdbx_description
1 polymer ?
#
loop_
_entity_poly.entity_id
_entity_poly.type
_entity_poly.pdbx_seq_one_letter_code
_entity_poly.pdbx_strand_id
1 'polypeptide(L)'
;MDWDAAIERNREALKRILAMLVAMAGLELEELRGQFTFFRQKGTAASRFSRAEKSKLSPALTPALAPALFLPRRLHRAILRLLRPAEAAVRRLIVVAARGLVVVLPPPRQKPQPKYRPGAGPVRMPARPKTRARRASLPLLDALRPWSHRRYGPQTCGVPRICVPGYSEPFRIPAWSPKDPIDARRLDARLAALVFALDDLPGQARRFARWKARRDAAFARERETGEPRRFGRHSPLKPGLPPGWRRRKPVHEVHKVLDVLHGLAFEALQRPDTS
;
A
#
# COMPACT_ATOMS: atom_id res chain seq x y z
N MET A 1 -12.57 27.10 0.39
CA MET A 1 -12.80 25.83 -0.32
C MET A 1 -13.49 24.86 0.61
N ASP A 2 -14.57 24.21 0.16
CA ASP A 2 -15.22 23.13 0.90
C ASP A 2 -14.40 21.83 0.73
N TRP A 3 -13.63 21.51 1.77
CA TRP A 3 -12.72 20.36 1.76
C TRP A 3 -13.47 19.03 1.89
N ASP A 4 -14.58 19.01 2.61
CA ASP A 4 -15.34 17.78 2.86
C ASP A 4 -16.06 17.34 1.58
N ALA A 5 -16.68 18.29 0.86
CA ALA A 5 -17.25 18.02 -0.45
C ALA A 5 -16.18 17.54 -1.46
N ALA A 6 -14.98 18.14 -1.44
CA ALA A 6 -13.88 17.71 -2.29
C ALA A 6 -13.39 16.29 -1.94
N ILE A 7 -13.32 15.95 -0.65
CA ILE A 7 -12.93 14.61 -0.18
C ILE A 7 -13.95 13.57 -0.65
N GLU A 8 -15.25 13.77 -0.39
CA GLU A 8 -16.26 12.77 -0.74
C GLU A 8 -16.40 12.59 -2.26
N ARG A 9 -16.38 13.68 -3.04
CA ARG A 9 -16.42 13.60 -4.51
C ARG A 9 -15.28 12.75 -5.08
N ASN A 10 -14.05 12.99 -4.62
CA ASN A 10 -12.89 12.24 -5.09
C ASN A 10 -12.87 10.81 -4.55
N ARG A 11 -13.38 10.59 -3.33
CA ARG A 11 -13.54 9.26 -2.74
C ARG A 11 -14.51 8.40 -3.54
N GLU A 12 -15.64 8.95 -3.96
CA GLU A 12 -16.60 8.27 -4.83
C GLU A 12 -16.01 7.94 -6.21
N ALA A 13 -15.31 8.89 -6.83
CA ALA A 13 -14.64 8.65 -8.11
C ALA A 13 -13.64 7.50 -8.02
N LEU A 14 -12.84 7.44 -6.93
CA LEU A 14 -11.90 6.35 -6.69
C LEU A 14 -12.59 5.00 -6.46
N LYS A 15 -13.75 4.97 -5.80
CA LYS A 15 -14.54 3.73 -5.66
C LYS A 15 -15.04 3.23 -7.01
N ARG A 16 -15.51 4.11 -7.89
CA ARG A 16 -15.94 3.75 -9.27
C ARG A 16 -14.79 3.16 -10.07
N ILE A 17 -13.62 3.81 -10.03
CA ILE A 17 -12.40 3.31 -10.68
C ILE A 17 -12.02 1.93 -10.12
N LEU A 18 -12.11 1.75 -8.81
CA LEU A 18 -11.76 0.49 -8.17
C LEU A 18 -12.72 -0.64 -8.57
N ALA A 19 -14.03 -0.38 -8.62
CA ALA A 19 -15.02 -1.34 -9.10
C ALA A 19 -14.72 -1.80 -10.53
N MET A 20 -14.36 -0.86 -11.42
CA MET A 20 -13.93 -1.19 -12.78
C MET A 20 -12.65 -2.06 -12.78
N LEU A 21 -11.66 -1.78 -11.93
CA LEU A 21 -10.42 -2.58 -11.87
C LEU A 21 -10.66 -4.00 -11.36
N VAL A 22 -11.57 -4.17 -10.40
CA VAL A 22 -11.96 -5.48 -9.87
C VAL A 22 -12.71 -6.27 -10.95
N ALA A 23 -13.63 -5.63 -11.68
CA ALA A 23 -14.31 -6.25 -12.82
C ALA A 23 -13.32 -6.67 -13.93
N MET A 24 -12.33 -5.82 -14.25
CA MET A 24 -11.26 -6.18 -15.20
C MET A 24 -10.39 -7.35 -14.75
N ALA A 25 -10.27 -7.56 -13.44
CA ALA A 25 -9.51 -8.67 -12.86
C ALA A 25 -10.30 -9.99 -12.86
N GLY A 26 -11.58 -9.98 -13.27
CA GLY A 26 -12.44 -11.16 -13.20
C GLY A 26 -12.68 -11.64 -11.77
N LEU A 27 -12.47 -10.76 -10.79
CA LEU A 27 -12.75 -11.03 -9.39
C LEU A 27 -14.23 -10.71 -9.18
N GLU A 28 -15.03 -11.75 -8.93
CA GLU A 28 -16.43 -11.60 -8.54
C GLU A 28 -16.51 -10.65 -7.33
N LEU A 29 -17.18 -9.51 -7.52
CA LEU A 29 -17.39 -8.56 -6.44
C LEU A 29 -18.18 -9.21 -5.30
N GLU A 30 -18.93 -10.29 -5.56
CA GLU A 30 -19.71 -11.09 -4.61
C GLU A 30 -18.84 -11.80 -3.56
N GLU A 31 -17.68 -12.35 -3.93
CA GLU A 31 -16.72 -12.94 -2.95
C GLU A 31 -16.11 -11.85 -2.03
N LEU A 32 -16.09 -10.62 -2.52
CA LEU A 32 -15.69 -9.43 -1.77
C LEU A 32 -16.89 -8.84 -0.98
N ARG A 33 -18.14 -8.94 -1.47
CA ARG A 33 -19.36 -8.34 -0.87
C ARG A 33 -19.65 -8.81 0.55
N GLY A 34 -19.27 -10.03 0.91
CA GLY A 34 -19.39 -10.52 2.29
C GLY A 34 -18.51 -9.78 3.30
N GLN A 35 -17.51 -9.00 2.84
CA GLN A 35 -16.52 -8.30 3.67
C GLN A 35 -16.57 -6.77 3.55
N PHE A 36 -17.27 -6.20 2.58
CA PHE A 36 -17.29 -4.75 2.31
C PHE A 36 -18.68 -4.16 2.41
N THR A 37 -18.83 -3.11 3.22
CA THR A 37 -20.11 -2.42 3.44
C THR A 37 -20.52 -1.52 2.28
N PHE A 38 -19.63 -1.27 1.30
CA PHE A 38 -19.84 -0.31 0.22
C PHE A 38 -20.80 -0.74 -0.90
N PHE A 39 -21.02 -2.04 -1.08
CA PHE A 39 -21.92 -2.58 -2.09
C PHE A 39 -23.18 -3.21 -1.49
N ARG A 40 -23.46 -2.95 -0.20
CA ARG A 40 -24.73 -3.38 0.39
C ARG A 40 -25.85 -2.54 -0.21
N GLN A 41 -26.60 -3.13 -1.14
CA GLN A 41 -27.87 -2.56 -1.59
C GLN A 41 -28.71 -2.23 -0.35
N LYS A 42 -29.16 -0.97 -0.28
CA LYS A 42 -30.05 -0.46 0.76
C LYS A 42 -31.42 -1.08 0.55
N GLY A 43 -31.57 -2.35 0.91
CA GLY A 43 -32.77 -3.14 0.65
C GLY A 43 -32.57 -4.59 1.04
N THR A 44 -32.62 -4.86 2.34
CA THR A 44 -33.17 -6.06 3.01
C THR A 44 -32.56 -6.14 4.42
N ALA A 45 -33.43 -5.96 5.39
CA ALA A 45 -33.17 -6.23 6.80
C ALA A 45 -33.07 -7.76 7.02
N ALA A 46 -32.46 -8.16 8.15
CA ALA A 46 -32.06 -9.50 8.60
C ALA A 46 -30.60 -9.83 8.25
N SER A 47 -29.75 -10.37 9.12
CA SER A 47 -29.94 -11.03 10.40
C SER A 47 -28.76 -10.67 11.32
N ARG A 48 -29.07 -10.41 12.60
CA ARG A 48 -28.10 -10.28 13.69
C ARG A 48 -27.83 -11.68 14.25
N PHE A 49 -26.58 -11.93 14.63
CA PHE A 49 -26.12 -12.99 15.54
C PHE A 49 -26.40 -14.45 15.14
N SER A 50 -25.33 -15.17 14.77
CA SER A 50 -25.05 -16.47 15.40
C SER A 50 -23.54 -16.75 15.43
N ARG A 51 -22.99 -16.61 16.63
CA ARG A 51 -21.67 -17.11 17.02
C ARG A 51 -21.92 -18.39 17.81
N ALA A 52 -21.14 -19.41 17.48
CA ALA A 52 -20.97 -20.69 18.18
C ALA A 52 -22.05 -21.74 17.90
N GLU A 53 -21.63 -22.82 17.23
CA GLU A 53 -21.48 -24.08 17.96
C GLU A 53 -20.38 -24.94 17.34
N LYS A 54 -19.60 -25.54 18.23
CA LYS A 54 -18.50 -26.46 17.93
C LYS A 54 -19.13 -27.82 17.67
N SER A 55 -18.93 -28.40 16.49
CA SER A 55 -18.91 -29.85 16.37
C SER A 55 -17.54 -30.26 15.85
N LYS A 56 -16.87 -31.04 16.71
CA LYS A 56 -15.60 -31.71 16.50
C LYS A 56 -15.78 -32.66 15.32
N LEU A 57 -14.91 -32.57 14.32
CA LEU A 57 -14.45 -33.67 13.48
C LEU A 57 -13.36 -33.08 12.56
N SER A 58 -12.11 -33.25 12.96
CA SER A 58 -10.99 -33.04 12.05
C SER A 58 -11.06 -34.09 10.94
N PRO A 59 -10.67 -33.73 9.72
CA PRO A 59 -9.52 -34.42 9.17
C PRO A 59 -8.42 -33.42 8.82
N ALA A 60 -7.22 -33.74 9.27
CA ALA A 60 -6.00 -33.11 8.82
C ALA A 60 -5.76 -33.48 7.35
N LEU A 61 -6.06 -32.56 6.43
CA LEU A 61 -5.65 -32.62 5.04
C LEU A 61 -5.37 -31.18 4.60
N THR A 62 -4.08 -30.92 4.34
CA THR A 62 -3.49 -29.86 3.48
C THR A 62 -4.09 -28.44 3.54
N PRO A 63 -3.29 -27.36 3.67
CA PRO A 63 -3.81 -26.02 3.42
C PRO A 63 -4.20 -25.96 1.94
N ALA A 64 -5.47 -26.23 1.64
CA ALA A 64 -6.07 -26.11 0.32
C ALA A 64 -5.70 -24.72 -0.17
N LEU A 65 -4.77 -24.71 -1.12
CA LEU A 65 -4.20 -23.55 -1.73
C LEU A 65 -5.39 -22.80 -2.33
N ALA A 66 -5.88 -21.74 -1.67
CA ALA A 66 -6.92 -20.87 -2.22
C ALA A 66 -6.64 -20.69 -3.72
N PRO A 67 -7.63 -20.91 -4.62
CA PRO A 67 -7.37 -21.06 -6.05
C PRO A 67 -6.44 -19.93 -6.46
N ALA A 68 -5.24 -20.27 -6.91
CA ALA A 68 -4.26 -19.27 -7.27
C ALA A 68 -4.88 -18.49 -8.44
N LEU A 69 -5.29 -17.25 -8.17
CA LEU A 69 -5.90 -16.38 -9.15
C LEU A 69 -4.83 -16.07 -10.19
N PHE A 70 -4.85 -16.77 -11.32
CA PHE A 70 -3.87 -16.56 -12.40
C PHE A 70 -4.47 -15.65 -13.45
N LEU A 71 -3.77 -14.56 -13.76
CA LEU A 71 -4.16 -13.62 -14.80
C LEU A 71 -3.14 -13.61 -15.95
N PRO A 72 -3.60 -13.51 -17.22
CA PRO A 72 -2.70 -13.26 -18.33
C PRO A 72 -1.85 -12.01 -18.09
N ARG A 73 -0.56 -12.11 -18.38
CA ARG A 73 0.44 -11.05 -18.14
C ARG A 73 0.04 -9.69 -18.71
N ARG A 74 -0.59 -9.66 -19.89
CA ARG A 74 -1.12 -8.43 -20.50
C ARG A 74 -2.16 -7.73 -19.61
N LEU A 75 -3.11 -8.49 -19.04
CA LEU A 75 -4.18 -7.97 -18.19
C LEU A 75 -3.63 -7.53 -16.84
N HIS A 76 -2.80 -8.36 -16.22
CA HIS A 76 -2.12 -8.01 -14.98
C HIS A 76 -1.32 -6.69 -15.11
N ARG A 77 -0.60 -6.50 -16.23
CA ARG A 77 0.11 -5.23 -16.50
C ARG A 77 -0.83 -4.06 -16.77
N ALA A 78 -1.93 -4.27 -17.50
CA ALA A 78 -2.93 -3.23 -17.77
C ALA A 78 -3.57 -2.73 -16.46
N ILE A 79 -4.00 -3.64 -15.59
CA ILE A 79 -4.55 -3.32 -14.27
C ILE A 79 -3.51 -2.58 -13.44
N LEU A 80 -2.26 -3.05 -13.38
CA LEU A 80 -1.19 -2.38 -12.63
C LEU A 80 -0.88 -0.97 -13.11
N ARG A 81 -1.08 -0.66 -14.40
CA ARG A 81 -0.89 0.70 -14.94
C ARG A 81 -1.91 1.69 -14.40
N LEU A 82 -3.14 1.24 -14.11
CA LEU A 82 -4.22 2.06 -13.53
C LEU A 82 -4.20 2.04 -12.00
N LEU A 83 -3.85 0.89 -11.41
CA LEU A 83 -3.78 0.71 -9.97
C LEU A 83 -2.72 1.59 -9.32
N ARG A 84 -1.55 1.78 -9.97
CA ARG A 84 -0.46 2.62 -9.41
C ARG A 84 -0.88 4.09 -9.23
N PRO A 85 -1.49 4.75 -10.25
CA PRO A 85 -2.14 6.05 -10.09
C PRO A 85 -3.23 6.05 -9.01
N ALA A 86 -4.09 5.02 -8.96
CA ALA A 86 -5.14 4.93 -7.95
C ALA A 86 -4.57 4.87 -6.52
N GLU A 87 -3.52 4.07 -6.28
CA GLU A 87 -2.82 4.02 -4.98
C GLU A 87 -2.17 5.35 -4.62
N ALA A 88 -1.64 6.07 -5.59
CA ALA A 88 -1.09 7.41 -5.40
C ALA A 88 -2.19 8.43 -5.06
N ALA A 89 -3.36 8.30 -5.67
CA ALA A 89 -4.52 9.14 -5.45
C ALA A 89 -5.09 8.93 -4.05
N VAL A 90 -5.31 7.67 -3.62
CA VAL A 90 -5.78 7.36 -2.25
C VAL A 90 -4.80 7.88 -1.20
N ARG A 91 -3.49 7.76 -1.41
CA ARG A 91 -2.49 8.35 -0.50
C ARG A 91 -2.65 9.86 -0.37
N ARG A 92 -2.86 10.58 -1.47
CA ARG A 92 -3.11 12.02 -1.47
C ARG A 92 -4.43 12.37 -0.80
N LEU A 93 -5.49 11.60 -1.04
CA LEU A 93 -6.76 11.74 -0.35
C LEU A 93 -6.61 11.59 1.18
N ILE A 94 -5.81 10.63 1.65
CA ILE A 94 -5.51 10.46 3.08
C ILE A 94 -4.75 11.68 3.64
N VAL A 95 -3.84 12.28 2.86
CA VAL A 95 -3.14 13.51 3.26
C VAL A 95 -4.12 14.67 3.41
N VAL A 96 -5.03 14.84 2.43
CA VAL A 96 -6.07 15.88 2.45
C VAL A 96 -7.01 15.68 3.64
N ALA A 97 -7.49 14.45 3.86
CA ALA A 97 -8.37 14.11 4.98
C ALA A 97 -7.68 14.26 6.36
N ALA A 98 -6.35 14.25 6.40
CA ALA A 98 -5.59 14.47 7.63
C ALA A 98 -5.27 15.95 7.89
N ARG A 99 -5.70 16.86 7.02
CA ARG A 99 -5.55 18.31 7.22
C ARG A 99 -6.22 18.72 8.52
N GLY A 100 -5.55 19.56 9.31
CA GLY A 100 -6.05 20.03 10.60
C GLY A 100 -6.11 18.99 11.72
N LEU A 101 -5.80 17.70 11.46
CA LEU A 101 -5.81 16.69 12.51
C LEU A 101 -4.55 16.79 13.39
N VAL A 102 -4.75 17.15 14.65
CA VAL A 102 -3.72 17.10 15.69
C VAL A 102 -3.86 15.79 16.46
N VAL A 103 -2.77 15.02 16.54
CA VAL A 103 -2.76 13.76 17.30
C VAL A 103 -1.70 13.82 18.38
N VAL A 104 -2.12 13.62 19.62
CA VAL A 104 -1.23 13.45 20.76
C VAL A 104 -0.48 12.13 20.62
N LEU A 105 0.85 12.21 20.63
CA LEU A 105 1.69 11.02 20.57
C LEU A 105 1.87 10.43 21.97
N PRO A 106 1.76 9.10 22.12
CA PRO A 106 2.20 8.46 23.34
C PRO A 106 3.72 8.65 23.50
N PRO A 107 4.23 8.65 24.74
CA PRO A 107 5.66 8.75 24.99
C PRO A 107 6.42 7.63 24.27
N PRO A 108 7.66 7.90 23.82
CA PRO A 108 8.47 6.88 23.16
C PRO A 108 8.64 5.68 24.09
N ARG A 109 8.29 4.48 23.60
CA ARG A 109 8.55 3.25 24.34
C ARG A 109 10.06 3.12 24.53
N GLN A 110 10.50 3.15 25.79
CA GLN A 110 11.88 2.82 26.14
C GLN A 110 12.15 1.40 25.66
N LYS A 111 13.24 1.21 24.91
CA LYS A 111 13.66 -0.13 24.52
C LYS A 111 14.05 -0.86 25.82
N PRO A 112 13.56 -2.09 26.05
CA PRO A 112 14.01 -2.86 27.18
C PRO A 112 15.53 -3.02 27.07
N GLN A 113 16.25 -2.68 28.14
CA GLN A 113 17.69 -2.88 28.18
C GLN A 113 17.97 -4.39 28.02
N PRO A 114 18.98 -4.78 27.22
CA PRO A 114 19.37 -6.17 27.11
C PRO A 114 19.78 -6.66 28.50
N LYS A 115 19.10 -7.70 29.01
CA LYS A 115 19.50 -8.33 30.28
C LYS A 115 20.84 -9.03 30.04
N TYR A 116 21.90 -8.52 30.66
CA TYR A 116 23.21 -9.16 30.68
C TYR A 116 23.26 -10.16 31.84
N ARG A 117 23.70 -11.40 31.57
CA ARG A 117 24.05 -12.35 32.63
C ARG A 117 25.58 -12.34 32.79
N PRO A 118 26.12 -12.10 33.99
CA PRO A 118 27.56 -12.25 34.23
C PRO A 118 28.03 -13.65 33.81
N GLY A 119 29.09 -13.74 33.01
CA GLY A 119 29.67 -15.01 32.52
C GLY A 119 28.96 -15.67 31.33
N ALA A 120 27.79 -15.19 30.90
CA ALA A 120 26.99 -15.85 29.86
C ALA A 120 26.44 -14.86 28.80
N GLY A 121 27.22 -13.85 28.41
CA GLY A 121 26.90 -12.94 27.29
C GLY A 121 25.48 -12.34 27.28
N PRO A 122 25.03 -11.78 26.15
CA PRO A 122 23.65 -11.31 26.01
C PRO A 122 22.69 -12.50 25.88
N VAL A 123 21.68 -12.56 26.76
CA VAL A 123 20.59 -13.56 26.66
C VAL A 123 19.76 -13.27 25.39
N ARG A 124 20.04 -13.99 24.30
CA ARG A 124 19.21 -13.97 23.09
C ARG A 124 17.93 -14.76 23.36
N MET A 125 16.88 -14.06 23.78
CA MET A 125 15.53 -14.65 23.78
C MET A 125 15.19 -15.14 22.37
N PRO A 126 14.60 -16.34 22.19
CA PRO A 126 14.22 -16.83 20.88
C PRO A 126 13.26 -15.83 20.24
N ALA A 127 13.55 -15.44 19.00
CA ALA A 127 12.72 -14.50 18.26
C ALA A 127 11.30 -15.09 18.16
N ARG A 128 10.33 -14.45 18.81
CA ARG A 128 8.93 -14.88 18.75
C ARG A 128 8.55 -15.06 17.28
N PRO A 129 8.05 -16.24 16.86
CA PRO A 129 7.76 -16.49 15.45
C PRO A 129 6.79 -15.43 14.96
N LYS A 130 7.14 -14.74 13.88
CA LYS A 130 6.31 -13.71 13.25
C LYS A 130 5.18 -14.38 12.45
N THR A 131 4.31 -15.14 13.11
CA THR A 131 3.21 -15.90 12.50
C THR A 131 1.98 -15.05 12.15
N ARG A 132 1.97 -13.75 12.46
CA ARG A 132 0.88 -12.88 12.02
C ARG A 132 1.04 -12.59 10.53
N ALA A 133 0.27 -13.29 9.70
CA ALA A 133 0.00 -12.90 8.33
C ALA A 133 -0.43 -11.43 8.33
N ARG A 134 0.47 -10.54 7.91
CA ARG A 134 0.18 -9.12 7.91
C ARG A 134 -0.86 -8.88 6.83
N ARG A 135 -2.07 -8.48 7.24
CA ARG A 135 -3.08 -7.96 6.31
C ARG A 135 -2.41 -6.93 5.42
N ALA A 136 -2.62 -7.03 4.11
CA ALA A 136 -2.10 -6.04 3.19
C ALA A 136 -2.73 -4.68 3.54
N SER A 137 -1.87 -3.72 3.90
CA SER A 137 -2.29 -2.36 4.24
C SER A 137 -1.71 -1.40 3.23
N LEU A 138 -2.48 -0.39 2.84
CA LEU A 138 -1.97 0.66 1.96
C LEU A 138 -0.77 1.36 2.63
N PRO A 139 0.39 1.48 1.96
CA PRO A 139 1.48 2.30 2.44
C PRO A 139 1.02 3.77 2.43
N LEU A 140 1.18 4.48 3.55
CA LEU A 140 0.76 5.89 3.65
C LEU A 140 1.61 6.84 2.80
N LEU A 141 2.78 6.38 2.39
CA LEU A 141 3.87 7.20 1.90
C LEU A 141 4.17 6.86 0.43
N ASP A 142 4.46 7.88 -0.38
CA ASP A 142 4.96 7.65 -1.73
C ASP A 142 6.31 6.93 -1.70
N ALA A 143 6.44 5.86 -2.48
CA ALA A 143 7.70 5.14 -2.61
C ALA A 143 8.70 6.07 -3.30
N LEU A 144 9.76 6.43 -2.59
CA LEU A 144 10.88 7.17 -3.17
C LEU A 144 11.63 6.24 -4.12
N ARG A 145 12.13 6.82 -5.23
CA ARG A 145 12.96 6.07 -6.17
C ARG A 145 14.23 5.64 -5.41
N PRO A 146 14.54 4.34 -5.30
CA PRO A 146 15.80 3.92 -4.72
C PRO A 146 16.94 4.54 -5.54
N TRP A 147 17.93 5.11 -4.86
CA TRP A 147 19.14 5.63 -5.51
C TRP A 147 19.99 4.51 -6.12
N SER A 148 19.74 3.25 -5.75
CA SER A 148 20.38 2.09 -6.35
C SER A 148 19.71 1.70 -7.67
N HIS A 149 20.25 2.24 -8.76
CA HIS A 149 20.19 1.61 -10.06
C HIS A 149 21.03 0.31 -10.08
N ARG A 150 20.63 -0.71 -9.33
CA ARG A 150 20.76 -2.06 -9.88
C ARG A 150 19.39 -2.47 -10.35
N ARG A 151 19.18 -2.32 -11.66
CA ARG A 151 18.28 -3.22 -12.39
C ARG A 151 18.88 -4.63 -12.27
N TYR A 152 18.79 -5.23 -11.09
CA TYR A 152 18.58 -6.65 -11.06
C TYR A 152 17.16 -6.81 -11.60
N GLY A 153 17.06 -7.02 -12.92
CA GLY A 153 15.97 -7.83 -13.45
C GLY A 153 15.91 -9.13 -12.63
N PRO A 154 14.77 -9.84 -12.62
CA PRO A 154 14.65 -11.08 -11.85
C PRO A 154 15.93 -11.90 -12.08
N GLN A 155 16.73 -12.04 -11.02
CA GLN A 155 17.92 -12.85 -11.09
C GLN A 155 17.37 -14.25 -11.25
N THR A 156 17.38 -14.76 -12.47
CA THR A 156 17.23 -16.18 -12.71
C THR A 156 18.48 -16.80 -12.10
N CYS A 157 18.41 -17.13 -10.81
CA CYS A 157 19.41 -17.95 -10.16
C CYS A 157 19.64 -19.17 -11.07
N GLY A 158 20.87 -19.37 -11.53
CA GLY A 158 21.21 -20.55 -12.35
C GLY A 158 21.60 -20.29 -13.81
N VAL A 159 21.61 -19.05 -14.31
CA VAL A 159 22.14 -18.75 -15.65
C VAL A 159 23.53 -18.10 -15.53
N PRO A 160 24.61 -18.70 -16.09
CA PRO A 160 25.92 -18.07 -16.09
C PRO A 160 25.90 -16.77 -16.90
N ARG A 161 26.44 -15.69 -16.32
CA ARG A 161 26.48 -14.34 -16.90
C ARG A 161 27.72 -14.05 -17.74
N ILE A 162 28.64 -15.00 -17.80
CA ILE A 162 29.89 -14.87 -18.53
C ILE A 162 29.77 -15.81 -19.72
N CYS A 163 29.72 -15.22 -20.91
CA CYS A 163 29.91 -15.96 -22.15
C CYS A 163 31.33 -15.69 -22.62
N VAL A 164 32.15 -16.74 -22.73
CA VAL A 164 33.46 -16.68 -23.36
C VAL A 164 33.25 -17.01 -24.84
N PRO A 165 33.53 -16.07 -25.78
CA PRO A 165 33.40 -16.32 -27.22
C PRO A 165 34.18 -17.58 -27.62
N GLY A 166 33.53 -18.52 -28.30
CA GLY A 166 34.13 -19.79 -28.71
C GLY A 166 34.15 -20.91 -27.67
N TYR A 167 33.84 -20.64 -26.40
CA TYR A 167 33.85 -21.65 -25.31
C TYR A 167 32.49 -21.89 -24.67
N SER A 168 31.57 -20.93 -24.74
CA SER A 168 30.23 -21.06 -24.17
C SER A 168 29.17 -20.45 -25.07
N GLU A 169 28.08 -21.15 -25.30
CA GLU A 169 26.92 -20.61 -25.99
C GLU A 169 26.13 -19.66 -25.08
N PRO A 170 25.67 -18.49 -25.56
CA PRO A 170 24.80 -17.62 -24.79
C PRO A 170 23.48 -18.31 -24.46
N PHE A 171 23.16 -18.45 -23.17
CA PHE A 171 21.85 -18.96 -22.74
C PHE A 171 20.75 -17.96 -23.15
N ARG A 172 19.88 -18.38 -24.07
CA ARG A 172 18.74 -17.57 -24.51
C ARG A 172 17.65 -17.59 -23.43
N ILE A 173 17.50 -16.47 -22.73
CA ILE A 173 16.37 -16.28 -21.82
C ILE A 173 15.08 -16.35 -22.66
N PRO A 174 14.12 -17.23 -22.35
CA PRO A 174 12.89 -17.34 -23.12
C PRO A 174 12.14 -16.00 -23.09
N ALA A 175 11.67 -15.57 -24.26
CA ALA A 175 10.84 -14.38 -24.36
C ALA A 175 9.50 -14.65 -23.67
N TRP A 176 9.16 -13.84 -22.68
CA TRP A 176 7.88 -13.95 -22.00
C TRP A 176 6.72 -13.61 -22.94
N SER A 177 5.72 -14.49 -23.01
CA SER A 177 4.52 -14.26 -23.82
C SER A 177 3.55 -13.31 -23.10
N PRO A 178 2.83 -12.44 -23.83
CA PRO A 178 1.75 -11.63 -23.27
C PRO A 178 0.63 -12.45 -22.61
N LYS A 179 0.49 -13.74 -22.98
CA LYS A 179 -0.51 -14.67 -22.46
C LYS A 179 -0.04 -15.47 -21.25
N ASP A 180 1.24 -15.35 -20.85
CA ASP A 180 1.79 -16.09 -19.70
C ASP A 180 0.94 -15.84 -18.44
N PRO A 181 0.53 -16.90 -17.70
CA PRO A 181 -0.20 -16.73 -16.44
C PRO A 181 0.71 -16.12 -15.37
N ILE A 182 0.17 -15.18 -14.61
CA ILE A 182 0.84 -14.54 -13.46
C ILE A 182 -0.04 -14.70 -12.24
N ASP A 183 0.55 -15.10 -11.12
CA ASP A 183 -0.12 -15.12 -9.81
C ASP A 183 -0.61 -13.70 -9.43
N ALA A 184 -1.93 -13.56 -9.30
CA ALA A 184 -2.63 -12.32 -9.00
C ALA A 184 -2.92 -12.13 -7.50
N ARG A 185 -2.55 -13.06 -6.60
CA ARG A 185 -2.79 -12.91 -5.15
C ARG A 185 -2.28 -11.60 -4.57
N ARG A 186 -1.14 -11.12 -5.08
CA ARG A 186 -0.56 -9.83 -4.67
C ARG A 186 -1.35 -8.65 -5.23
N LEU A 187 -1.94 -8.79 -6.41
CA LEU A 187 -2.84 -7.79 -7.00
C LEU A 187 -4.11 -7.69 -6.16
N ASP A 188 -4.72 -8.82 -5.79
CA ASP A 188 -5.96 -8.88 -5.01
C ASP A 188 -5.74 -8.28 -3.62
N ALA A 189 -4.63 -8.65 -2.96
CA ALA A 189 -4.27 -8.08 -1.68
C ALA A 189 -4.08 -6.54 -1.73
N ARG A 190 -3.63 -6.00 -2.87
CA ARG A 190 -3.50 -4.54 -3.07
C ARG A 190 -4.84 -3.88 -3.34
N LEU A 191 -5.70 -4.50 -4.14
CA LEU A 191 -7.07 -4.03 -4.38
C LEU A 191 -7.85 -4.01 -3.07
N ALA A 192 -7.82 -5.10 -2.29
CA ALA A 192 -8.43 -5.17 -0.97
C ALA A 192 -7.88 -4.09 -0.02
N ALA A 193 -6.56 -3.88 0.01
CA ALA A 193 -5.94 -2.83 0.82
C ALA A 193 -6.43 -1.41 0.44
N LEU A 194 -6.74 -1.16 -0.83
CA LEU A 194 -7.33 0.10 -1.28
C LEU A 194 -8.78 0.24 -0.87
N VAL A 195 -9.57 -0.82 -1.00
CA VAL A 195 -10.96 -0.85 -0.52
C VAL A 195 -10.94 -0.49 0.97
N PHE A 196 -10.24 -1.25 1.81
CA PHE A 196 -10.16 -0.99 3.25
C PHE A 196 -9.68 0.43 3.61
N ALA A 197 -8.80 1.04 2.79
CA ALA A 197 -8.36 2.41 3.02
C ALA A 197 -9.42 3.46 2.66
N LEU A 198 -10.22 3.22 1.62
CA LEU A 198 -11.34 4.08 1.24
C LEU A 198 -12.53 3.90 2.19
N ASP A 199 -12.74 2.69 2.71
CA ASP A 199 -13.72 2.36 3.73
C ASP A 199 -13.45 3.12 5.03
N ASP A 200 -12.24 2.99 5.57
CA ASP A 200 -11.78 3.62 6.82
C ASP A 200 -10.85 4.81 6.55
N LEU A 201 -11.34 5.77 5.76
CA LEU A 201 -10.61 7.00 5.49
C LEU A 201 -10.21 7.78 6.77
N PRO A 202 -11.09 8.02 7.76
CA PRO A 202 -10.70 8.74 8.98
C PRO A 202 -9.67 7.98 9.83
N GLY A 203 -9.74 6.64 9.90
CA GLY A 203 -8.73 5.83 10.58
C GLY A 203 -7.36 5.92 9.90
N GLN A 204 -7.31 5.90 8.56
CA GLN A 204 -6.07 6.14 7.81
C GLN A 204 -5.55 7.57 8.00
N ALA A 205 -6.42 8.58 8.03
CA ALA A 205 -6.04 9.97 8.28
C ALA A 205 -5.41 10.14 9.67
N ARG A 206 -5.97 9.53 10.72
CA ARG A 206 -5.37 9.49 12.06
C ARG A 206 -4.01 8.79 12.08
N ARG A 207 -3.88 7.67 11.35
CA ARG A 207 -2.62 6.94 11.20
C ARG A 207 -1.56 7.81 10.52
N PHE A 208 -1.95 8.60 9.52
CA PHE A 208 -1.09 9.57 8.85
C PHE A 208 -0.70 10.73 9.76
N ALA A 209 -1.65 11.31 10.50
CA ALA A 209 -1.39 12.38 11.47
C ALA A 209 -0.41 11.93 12.57
N ARG A 210 -0.50 10.68 13.05
CA ARG A 210 0.50 10.10 13.96
C ARG A 210 1.89 10.02 13.34
N TRP A 211 1.99 9.67 12.07
CA TRP A 211 3.26 9.69 11.36
C TRP A 211 3.80 11.11 11.22
N LYS A 212 2.95 12.08 10.86
CA LYS A 212 3.29 13.51 10.74
C LYS A 212 3.81 14.06 12.07
N ALA A 213 3.10 13.83 13.17
CA ALA A 213 3.53 14.26 14.50
C ALA A 213 4.88 13.64 14.89
N ARG A 214 5.13 12.37 14.58
CA ARG A 214 6.43 11.71 14.88
C ARG A 214 7.57 12.31 14.07
N ARG A 215 7.29 12.71 12.83
CA ARG A 215 8.23 13.40 11.94
C ARG A 215 8.50 14.83 12.43
N ASP A 216 7.49 15.53 12.93
CA ASP A 216 7.65 16.92 13.39
C ASP A 216 8.39 16.97 14.74
N ALA A 217 8.06 16.09 15.69
CA ALA A 217 8.81 15.93 16.95
C ALA A 217 10.26 15.48 16.71
N ALA A 218 10.47 14.72 15.64
CA ALA A 218 11.78 14.32 15.16
C ALA A 218 12.63 15.51 14.70
N PHE A 219 12.06 16.37 13.86
CA PHE A 219 12.72 17.59 13.40
C PHE A 219 12.94 18.60 14.52
N ALA A 220 12.03 18.68 15.49
CA ALA A 220 12.21 19.53 16.68
C ALA A 220 13.47 19.11 17.46
N ARG A 221 13.66 17.81 17.69
CA ARG A 221 14.87 17.28 18.36
C ARG A 221 16.15 17.56 17.58
N GLU A 222 16.13 17.44 16.26
CA GLU A 222 17.31 17.77 15.43
C GLU A 222 17.70 19.25 15.56
N ARG A 223 16.72 20.14 15.68
CA ARG A 223 16.97 21.58 15.93
C ARG A 223 17.52 21.83 17.32
N GLU A 224 17.06 21.09 18.32
CA GLU A 224 17.53 21.19 19.71
C GLU A 224 18.94 20.63 19.89
N THR A 225 19.25 19.46 19.30
CA THR A 225 20.55 18.79 19.48
C THR A 225 21.61 19.21 18.47
N GLY A 226 21.22 19.85 17.36
CA GLY A 226 22.13 20.22 16.27
C GLY A 226 22.65 19.03 15.45
N GLU A 227 22.27 17.80 15.80
CA GLU A 227 22.72 16.59 15.10
C GLU A 227 21.75 16.21 13.97
N PRO A 228 22.16 16.29 12.69
CA PRO A 228 21.31 15.93 11.59
C PRO A 228 21.03 14.43 11.57
N ARG A 229 19.79 14.04 11.28
CA ARG A 229 19.48 12.62 11.05
C ARG A 229 20.18 12.11 9.81
N ARG A 230 20.81 10.94 9.94
CA ARG A 230 21.40 10.23 8.80
C ARG A 230 20.35 9.84 7.75
N PHE A 231 19.14 9.45 8.16
CA PHE A 231 18.08 9.01 7.24
C PHE A 231 16.69 9.37 7.76
N GLY A 232 15.95 10.21 7.02
CA GLY A 232 14.60 10.63 7.37
C GLY A 232 13.81 11.07 6.13
N ARG A 233 12.49 10.90 6.17
CA ARG A 233 11.62 11.34 5.08
C ARG A 233 10.96 12.67 5.44
N HIS A 234 11.31 13.74 4.72
CA HIS A 234 10.80 15.09 4.95
C HIS A 234 9.34 15.27 4.48
N SER A 235 9.01 14.77 3.29
CA SER A 235 7.66 14.91 2.71
C SER A 235 6.95 13.56 2.57
N PRO A 236 5.63 13.49 2.83
CA PRO A 236 4.83 12.30 2.57
C PRO A 236 4.64 12.01 1.06
N LEU A 237 4.78 13.02 0.20
CA LEU A 237 4.68 12.90 -1.24
C LEU A 237 6.07 12.77 -1.86
N LYS A 238 6.13 12.16 -3.05
CA LYS A 238 7.35 12.20 -3.86
C LYS A 238 7.52 13.64 -4.37
N PRO A 239 8.74 14.23 -4.35
CA PRO A 239 8.95 15.54 -4.96
C PRO A 239 8.66 15.51 -6.46
N GLY A 240 8.14 16.64 -6.98
CA GLY A 240 7.77 16.82 -8.38
C GLY A 240 6.33 16.36 -8.69
N LEU A 241 6.09 16.15 -9.99
CA LEU A 241 4.79 15.83 -10.57
C LEU A 241 4.22 14.47 -10.10
N PRO A 242 2.89 14.28 -10.17
CA PRO A 242 2.26 13.04 -9.72
C PRO A 242 2.66 11.87 -10.62
N PRO A 243 2.62 10.63 -10.11
CA PRO A 243 3.02 9.46 -10.87
C PRO A 243 2.11 9.25 -12.09
N GLY A 244 2.72 9.14 -13.27
CA GLY A 244 1.97 8.98 -14.52
C GLY A 244 1.39 10.27 -15.07
N TRP A 245 1.80 11.43 -14.53
CA TRP A 245 1.47 12.74 -15.12
C TRP A 245 1.97 12.83 -16.56
N ARG A 246 1.16 13.45 -17.41
CA ARG A 246 1.46 13.71 -18.82
C ARG A 246 0.99 15.12 -19.15
N ARG A 247 1.75 15.81 -20.00
CA ARG A 247 1.39 17.15 -20.52
C ARG A 247 0.12 17.12 -21.38
N ARG A 248 -0.19 15.98 -22.00
CA ARG A 248 -1.39 15.76 -22.82
C ARG A 248 -2.59 15.37 -21.94
N LYS A 249 -3.80 15.60 -22.46
CA LYS A 249 -5.05 15.25 -21.77
C LYS A 249 -5.03 13.80 -21.28
N PRO A 250 -5.43 13.54 -20.03
CA PRO A 250 -5.41 12.20 -19.45
C PRO A 250 -6.43 11.30 -20.16
N VAL A 251 -5.97 10.10 -20.54
CA VAL A 251 -6.79 9.07 -21.22
C VAL A 251 -7.78 8.42 -20.25
N HIS A 252 -7.37 8.21 -19.00
CA HIS A 252 -8.17 7.54 -17.98
C HIS A 252 -8.55 8.51 -16.86
N GLU A 253 -9.76 8.35 -16.32
CA GLU A 253 -10.31 9.16 -15.23
C GLU A 253 -9.39 9.22 -14.00
N VAL A 254 -8.73 8.10 -13.68
CA VAL A 254 -7.80 8.01 -12.54
C VAL A 254 -6.68 9.05 -12.58
N HIS A 255 -6.24 9.44 -13.78
CA HIS A 255 -5.20 10.46 -13.92
C HIS A 255 -5.74 11.87 -13.64
N LYS A 256 -7.00 12.16 -13.99
CA LYS A 256 -7.67 13.42 -13.64
C LYS A 256 -7.83 13.55 -12.13
N VAL A 257 -8.36 12.51 -11.50
CA VAL A 257 -8.57 12.45 -10.04
C VAL A 257 -7.23 12.59 -9.30
N LEU A 258 -6.19 11.90 -9.78
CA LEU A 258 -4.86 11.99 -9.20
C LEU A 258 -4.28 13.41 -9.28
N ASP A 259 -4.48 14.12 -10.40
CA ASP A 259 -3.96 15.48 -10.60
C ASP A 259 -4.62 16.47 -9.64
N VAL A 260 -5.95 16.42 -9.54
CA VAL A 260 -6.73 17.23 -8.58
C VAL A 260 -6.29 16.95 -7.14
N LEU A 261 -6.26 15.67 -6.73
CA LEU A 261 -5.85 15.30 -5.37
C LEU A 261 -4.39 15.65 -5.08
N HIS A 262 -3.54 15.72 -6.11
CA HIS A 262 -2.15 16.11 -5.92
C HIS A 262 -2.02 17.60 -5.57
N GLY A 263 -2.75 18.48 -6.25
CA GLY A 263 -2.85 19.90 -5.90
C GLY A 263 -3.39 20.08 -4.48
N LEU A 264 -4.55 19.46 -4.19
CA LEU A 264 -5.17 19.51 -2.86
C LEU A 264 -4.25 19.00 -1.76
N ALA A 265 -3.50 17.93 -2.00
CA ALA A 265 -2.57 17.39 -1.01
C ALA A 265 -1.37 18.32 -0.78
N PHE A 266 -0.93 19.09 -1.77
CA PHE A 266 0.10 20.11 -1.58
C PHE A 266 -0.43 21.28 -0.76
N GLU A 267 -1.61 21.80 -1.09
CA GLU A 267 -2.29 22.84 -0.32
C GLU A 267 -2.54 22.39 1.14
N ALA A 268 -2.94 21.14 1.36
CA ALA A 268 -3.13 20.59 2.70
C ALA A 268 -1.83 20.43 3.51
N LEU A 269 -0.67 20.34 2.84
CA LEU A 269 0.64 20.23 3.47
C LEU A 269 1.31 21.58 3.70
N GLN A 270 0.96 22.60 2.91
CA GLN A 270 1.36 23.97 3.19
C GLN A 270 0.84 24.37 4.56
N ARG A 271 1.67 25.10 5.32
CA ARG A 271 1.21 25.67 6.59
C ARG A 271 0.09 26.65 6.23
N PRO A 272 -1.04 26.65 6.94
CA PRO A 272 -2.03 27.70 6.72
C PRO A 272 -1.31 29.04 6.92
N ASP A 273 -1.38 29.90 5.91
CA ASP A 273 -0.86 31.26 6.03
C ASP A 273 -1.62 31.94 7.16
N THR A 274 -0.93 32.09 8.30
CA THR A 274 -1.39 32.94 9.39
C THR A 274 -1.00 34.36 9.01
N SER A 275 -1.82 35.00 8.18
CA SER A 275 -1.87 36.45 8.02
C SER A 275 -2.91 37.01 8.98
#